data_AF-A0A6G0K9G9-F1
#
_entry.id   AF-A0A6G0K9G9-F1
#
_cell.length_a   1.000
_cell.length_b   1.000
_cell.length_c   1.000
_cell.angle_alpha   90.00
_cell.angle_beta   90.00
_cell.angle_gamma   90.00
#
_symmetry.space_group_name_H-M   'P 1'
#
loop_
_entity.id
_entity.type
_entity.pdbx_description
1 polymer ?
#
loop_
_entity_poly.entity_id
_entity_poly.type
_entity_poly.pdbx_seq_one_letter_code
_entity_poly.pdbx_strand_id
1 'polypeptide(L)'
;MFAWAGVGYGGVGWDSTNGQRVRIGITNQDGTWAGYPNSVYGGPYTNGSDSRLKTDIRDCPHGLSAVMQMRPRLFRWKSSEDSEPDSIGFIAQELQPLVPEVVSGDESCPEDENGMIAYPMGIEMA
;
A
#
# COMPACT_ATOMS: atom_id res chain seq x y z
N MET A 1 -22.62 -30.70 21.62
CA MET A 1 -21.14 -30.72 21.55
C MET A 1 -20.76 -29.85 20.36
N PHE A 2 -20.27 -28.62 20.61
CA PHE A 2 -19.86 -27.74 19.51
C PHE A 2 -18.56 -28.30 18.94
N ALA A 3 -18.62 -28.82 17.71
CA ALA A 3 -17.44 -29.26 16.98
C ALA A 3 -16.75 -28.00 16.44
N TRP A 4 -15.76 -27.52 17.18
CA TRP A 4 -14.90 -26.45 16.70
C TRP A 4 -13.97 -27.06 15.64
N ALA A 5 -14.02 -26.54 14.41
CA ALA A 5 -13.07 -26.93 13.37
C ALA A 5 -11.65 -26.55 13.81
N GLY A 6 -10.67 -27.43 13.60
CA GLY A 6 -9.29 -27.28 14.11
C GLY A 6 -8.47 -26.10 13.56
N VAL A 7 -9.08 -25.24 12.73
CA VAL A 7 -8.48 -24.06 12.10
C VAL A 7 -9.49 -22.90 12.11
N GLY A 8 -9.03 -21.65 12.27
CA GLY A 8 -9.91 -20.46 12.12
C GLY A 8 -10.01 -19.53 13.33
N TYR A 9 -9.12 -19.62 14.32
CA TYR A 9 -9.20 -18.79 15.52
C TYR A 9 -8.47 -17.45 15.33
N GLY A 10 -9.06 -16.34 15.77
CA GLY A 10 -8.36 -15.06 15.81
C GLY A 10 -7.32 -15.06 16.94
N GLY A 11 -6.08 -14.71 16.63
CA GLY A 11 -4.96 -14.72 17.57
C GLY A 11 -4.06 -13.49 17.42
N VAL A 12 -3.54 -13.04 18.55
CA VAL A 12 -2.44 -12.06 18.64
C VAL A 12 -1.26 -12.75 19.31
N GLY A 13 -0.07 -12.65 18.73
CA GLY A 13 1.10 -13.30 19.28
C GLY A 13 2.41 -12.82 18.68
N TRP A 14 3.50 -13.40 19.14
CA TRP A 14 4.84 -13.07 18.70
C TRP A 14 5.37 -14.13 17.71
N ASP A 15 6.03 -13.68 16.65
CA ASP A 15 6.79 -14.55 15.76
C ASP A 15 8.29 -14.29 15.91
N SER A 16 8.99 -15.34 16.30
CA SER A 16 10.44 -15.34 16.52
C SER A 16 11.22 -15.67 15.24
N THR A 17 10.55 -16.12 14.17
CA THR A 17 11.19 -16.71 12.98
C THR A 17 11.84 -15.67 12.07
N ASN A 18 11.37 -14.41 12.08
CA ASN A 18 11.81 -13.36 11.14
C ASN A 18 12.17 -12.02 11.83
N GLY A 19 12.70 -12.10 13.04
CA GLY A 19 12.85 -10.95 13.93
C GLY A 19 11.51 -10.64 14.61
N GLN A 20 11.61 -10.19 15.85
CA GLN A 20 10.52 -9.86 16.76
C GLN A 20 9.35 -9.10 16.08
N ARG A 21 8.30 -9.82 15.66
CA ARG A 21 7.10 -9.25 15.02
C ARG A 21 5.87 -9.60 15.81
N VAL A 22 5.00 -8.61 16.02
CA VAL A 22 3.63 -8.84 16.47
C VAL A 22 2.82 -9.35 15.27
N ARG A 23 2.19 -10.51 15.42
CA ARG A 23 1.25 -11.08 14.45
C ARG A 23 -0.16 -10.91 14.95
N ILE A 24 -1.07 -10.55 14.04
CA ILE A 24 -2.51 -10.52 14.27
C ILE A 24 -3.14 -11.28 13.10
N GLY A 25 -3.71 -12.44 13.37
CA GLY A 25 -4.15 -13.31 12.29
C GLY A 25 -4.90 -14.54 12.74
N ILE A 26 -5.04 -15.49 11.81
CA ILE A 26 -5.72 -16.75 12.05
C ILE A 26 -4.72 -17.80 12.58
N THR A 27 -5.08 -18.48 13.65
CA THR A 27 -4.34 -19.60 14.25
C THR A 27 -5.11 -20.91 14.10
N ASN A 28 -4.34 -21.99 14.10
CA ASN A 28 -4.83 -23.35 14.32
C ASN A 28 -5.11 -23.56 15.81
N GLN A 29 -5.83 -24.63 16.14
CA GLN A 29 -6.18 -24.97 17.52
C GLN A 29 -4.96 -25.18 18.43
N ASP A 30 -3.82 -25.59 17.85
CA ASP A 30 -2.55 -25.82 18.57
C ASP A 30 -1.72 -24.54 18.77
N GLY A 31 -2.25 -23.37 18.38
CA GLY A 31 -1.56 -22.09 18.50
C GLY A 31 -0.56 -21.80 17.39
N THR A 32 -0.40 -22.69 16.41
CA THR A 32 0.39 -22.41 15.21
C THR A 32 -0.36 -21.46 14.28
N TRP A 33 0.36 -20.63 13.53
CA TRP A 33 -0.26 -19.67 12.60
C TRP A 33 -0.75 -20.38 11.33
N ALA A 34 -1.99 -20.12 10.92
CA ALA A 34 -2.57 -20.65 9.69
C ALA A 34 -2.29 -19.69 8.51
N GLY A 35 -1.51 -20.15 7.52
CA GLY A 35 -1.28 -19.43 6.25
C GLY A 35 -0.04 -18.52 6.20
N TYR A 36 0.21 -17.97 5.00
CA TYR A 36 1.24 -16.94 4.74
C TYR A 36 0.92 -15.64 5.51
N PRO A 37 1.93 -14.84 5.88
CA PRO A 37 1.95 -14.19 7.19
C PRO A 37 0.91 -13.07 7.34
N ASN A 38 -0.06 -13.30 8.22
CA ASN A 38 -0.89 -12.27 8.86
C ASN A 38 -0.07 -11.46 9.89
N SER A 39 1.12 -10.98 9.49
CA SER A 39 1.96 -10.17 10.36
C SER A 39 1.59 -8.70 10.19
N VAL A 40 1.33 -8.03 11.31
CA VAL A 40 1.33 -6.56 11.31
C VAL A 40 2.76 -6.14 11.06
N TYR A 41 3.02 -5.65 9.85
CA TYR A 41 4.35 -5.19 9.45
C TYR A 41 4.42 -3.68 9.65
N GLY A 42 5.21 -3.24 10.63
CA GLY A 42 5.62 -1.85 10.77
C GLY A 42 6.93 -1.66 10.01
N GLY A 43 6.86 -1.13 8.79
CA GLY A 43 8.04 -0.91 7.95
C GLY A 43 7.65 -0.54 6.51
N PRO A 44 8.62 -0.19 5.65
CA PRO A 44 8.36 0.13 4.25
C PRO A 44 7.70 -1.05 3.55
N TYR A 45 6.50 -0.81 3.02
CA TYR A 45 5.77 -1.78 2.23
C TYR A 45 6.54 -2.02 0.92
N THR A 46 6.90 -3.27 0.64
CA THR A 46 7.55 -3.65 -0.62
C THR A 46 6.60 -4.56 -1.37
N ASN A 47 6.24 -4.19 -2.60
CA ASN A 47 5.36 -5.03 -3.41
C ASN A 47 6.19 -6.09 -4.13
N GLY A 48 5.77 -7.36 -4.03
CA GLY A 48 6.48 -8.48 -4.64
C GLY A 48 6.35 -8.44 -6.16
N SER A 49 7.46 -8.29 -6.88
CA SER A 49 7.48 -8.24 -8.36
C SER A 49 8.29 -9.38 -9.00
N ASP A 50 8.06 -10.62 -8.55
CA ASP A 50 8.64 -11.83 -9.17
C ASP A 50 7.74 -12.33 -10.31
N SER A 51 8.31 -12.71 -11.46
CA SER A 51 7.54 -13.19 -12.60
C SER A 51 6.76 -14.48 -12.31
N ARG A 52 7.23 -15.30 -11.34
CA ARG A 52 6.52 -16.51 -10.89
C ARG A 52 5.26 -16.20 -10.08
N LEU A 53 5.10 -14.96 -9.64
CA LEU A 53 3.92 -14.48 -8.91
C LEU A 53 2.91 -13.77 -9.83
N LYS A 54 3.24 -13.59 -11.12
CA LYS A 54 2.42 -12.83 -12.08
C LYS A 54 1.99 -13.73 -13.24
N THR A 55 0.74 -13.59 -13.68
CA THR A 55 0.16 -14.29 -14.85
C THR A 55 -0.37 -13.27 -15.85
N ASP A 56 -0.67 -13.70 -17.08
CA ASP A 56 -1.28 -12.89 -18.15
C ASP A 56 -0.54 -11.57 -18.43
N ILE A 57 0.80 -11.65 -18.45
CA ILE A 57 1.68 -10.52 -18.72
C ILE A 57 1.48 -10.07 -20.16
N ARG A 58 1.02 -8.83 -20.33
CA ARG A 58 0.69 -8.20 -21.62
C ARG A 58 1.29 -6.80 -21.69
N ASP A 59 1.45 -6.30 -22.91
CA ASP A 59 1.98 -4.95 -23.13
C ASP A 59 1.06 -3.88 -22.53
N CYS A 60 1.68 -2.87 -21.93
CA CYS A 60 0.98 -1.73 -21.38
C CYS A 60 0.55 -0.78 -22.53
N PRO A 61 -0.70 -0.32 -22.58
CA PRO A 61 -1.12 0.68 -23.56
C PRO A 61 -0.42 2.03 -23.36
N HIS A 62 0.05 2.30 -22.13
CA HIS A 62 0.82 3.49 -21.78
C HIS A 62 2.30 3.28 -22.07
N GLY A 63 2.72 3.66 -23.29
CA GLY A 63 4.11 3.57 -23.74
C GLY A 63 4.93 4.84 -23.44
N LEU A 64 6.08 4.97 -24.13
CA LEU A 64 7.01 6.09 -23.95
C LEU A 64 6.36 7.47 -24.14
N SER A 65 5.40 7.59 -25.06
CA SER A 65 4.68 8.86 -25.29
C SER A 65 3.91 9.34 -24.05
N ALA A 66 3.33 8.43 -23.26
CA ALA A 66 2.67 8.77 -22.00
C ALA A 66 3.71 9.17 -20.94
N VAL A 67 4.81 8.41 -20.84
CA VAL A 67 5.92 8.71 -19.91
C VAL A 67 6.51 10.10 -20.14
N MET A 68 6.70 10.49 -21.40
CA MET A 68 7.23 11.82 -21.76
C MET A 68 6.29 12.97 -21.40
N GLN A 69 5.00 12.69 -21.17
CA GLN A 69 4.03 13.68 -20.70
C GLN A 69 3.94 13.75 -19.17
N MET A 70 4.41 12.72 -18.46
CA MET A 70 4.44 12.70 -17.00
C MET A 70 5.47 13.72 -16.47
N ARG A 71 5.11 14.41 -15.39
CA ARG A 71 5.93 15.50 -14.83
C ARG A 71 6.43 15.11 -13.44
N PRO A 72 7.68 14.63 -13.29
CA PRO A 72 8.24 14.41 -11.97
C PRO A 72 8.38 15.74 -11.23
N ARG A 73 7.98 15.77 -9.96
CA ARG A 73 7.97 16.96 -9.10
C ARG A 73 8.86 16.75 -7.89
N LEU A 74 9.51 17.83 -7.48
CA LEU A 74 10.02 18.00 -6.13
C LEU A 74 8.95 18.74 -5.33
N PHE A 75 8.67 18.25 -4.13
CA PHE A 75 7.65 18.83 -3.27
C PHE A 75 8.03 18.67 -1.80
N ARG A 76 7.39 19.48 -0.97
CA ARG A 76 7.49 19.42 0.48
C ARG A 76 6.10 19.23 1.06
N TRP A 77 5.98 18.38 2.06
CA TRP A 77 4.71 18.21 2.76
C TRP A 77 4.39 19.49 3.55
N LYS A 78 3.11 19.84 3.66
CA LYS A 78 2.66 20.99 4.45
C LYS A 78 3.16 20.90 5.91
N SER A 79 3.36 19.70 6.44
CA SER A 79 3.87 19.43 7.79
C SER A 79 5.40 19.32 7.90
N SER A 80 6.15 19.45 6.80
CA SER A 80 7.62 19.32 6.82
C SER A 80 8.28 20.51 7.51
N GLU A 81 9.28 20.26 8.34
CA GLU A 81 10.14 21.31 8.92
C GLU A 81 11.12 21.85 7.87
N ASP A 82 11.46 23.14 7.86
CA ASP A 82 12.36 23.77 6.85
C ASP A 82 13.68 23.02 6.61
N SER A 83 14.18 22.31 7.62
CA SER A 83 15.38 21.48 7.59
C SER A 83 15.24 20.17 6.78
N GLU A 84 14.02 19.72 6.51
CA GLU A 84 13.76 18.50 5.75
C GLU A 84 14.05 18.67 4.26
N PRO A 85 14.65 17.66 3.61
CA PRO A 85 14.89 17.69 2.17
C PRO A 85 13.59 17.58 1.38
N ASP A 86 13.61 18.09 0.15
CA ASP A 86 12.51 17.90 -0.79
C ASP A 86 12.25 16.41 -1.06
N SER A 87 10.98 16.04 -1.07
CA SER A 87 10.52 14.74 -1.55
C SER A 87 10.40 14.76 -3.07
N ILE A 88 10.71 13.64 -3.71
CA ILE A 88 10.55 13.45 -5.15
C ILE A 88 9.36 12.52 -5.44
N GLY A 89 8.57 12.86 -6.45
CA GLY A 89 7.47 12.00 -6.88
C GLY A 89 6.63 12.66 -7.96
N PHE A 90 5.33 12.42 -7.89
CA PHE A 90 4.36 12.95 -8.84
C PHE A 90 3.12 13.46 -8.11
N ILE A 91 2.32 14.27 -8.80
CA ILE A 91 1.06 14.81 -8.30
C ILE A 91 -0.10 14.03 -8.93
N ALA A 92 -1.00 13.49 -8.11
CA ALA A 92 -2.07 12.60 -8.55
C ALA A 92 -2.97 13.24 -9.63
N GLN A 93 -3.32 14.51 -9.44
CA GLN A 93 -4.12 15.31 -10.37
C GLN A 93 -3.45 15.46 -11.74
N GLU A 94 -2.11 15.53 -11.79
CA GLU A 94 -1.37 15.63 -13.05
C GLU A 94 -1.30 14.27 -13.78
N LEU A 95 -1.33 13.15 -13.05
CA LEU A 95 -1.32 11.81 -13.64
C LEU A 95 -2.71 11.33 -14.08
N GLN A 96 -3.77 11.75 -13.41
CA GLN A 96 -5.13 11.31 -13.69
C GLN A 96 -5.54 11.37 -15.18
N PRO A 97 -5.25 12.45 -15.94
CA PRO A 97 -5.60 12.49 -17.36
C PRO A 97 -4.69 11.64 -18.25
N LEU A 98 -3.54 11.17 -17.76
CA LEU A 98 -2.56 10.38 -18.52
C LEU A 98 -2.74 8.87 -18.27
N VAL A 99 -2.77 8.46 -17.01
CA VAL A 99 -2.88 7.06 -16.56
C VAL A 99 -3.89 7.02 -15.41
N PRO A 100 -5.21 7.06 -15.69
CA PRO A 100 -6.23 7.12 -14.65
C PRO A 100 -6.26 5.84 -13.77
N GLU A 101 -5.75 4.72 -14.27
CA GLU A 101 -5.83 3.42 -13.59
C GLU A 101 -4.96 3.33 -12.33
N VAL A 102 -3.96 4.20 -12.19
CA VAL A 102 -3.07 4.26 -11.03
C VAL A 102 -3.46 5.35 -10.04
N VAL A 103 -4.52 6.12 -10.32
CA VAL A 103 -4.96 7.23 -9.47
C VAL A 103 -6.25 6.86 -8.77
N SER A 104 -6.27 6.97 -7.45
CA SER A 104 -7.44 6.73 -6.60
C SER A 104 -7.85 8.01 -5.86
N GLY A 105 -9.05 8.02 -5.27
CA GLY A 105 -9.58 9.18 -4.53
C GLY A 105 -10.40 10.14 -5.39
N ASP A 106 -10.83 11.24 -4.77
CA ASP A 106 -11.71 12.25 -5.37
C ASP A 106 -11.12 13.65 -5.13
N GLU A 107 -10.88 14.39 -6.22
CA GLU A 107 -10.37 15.76 -6.15
C GLU A 107 -11.36 16.71 -5.46
N SER A 108 -12.65 16.41 -5.53
CA SER A 108 -13.71 17.21 -4.90
C SER A 108 -13.88 16.95 -3.40
N CYS A 109 -13.11 16.02 -2.82
CA CYS A 109 -13.16 15.75 -1.40
C CYS A 109 -12.78 17.01 -0.60
N PRO A 110 -13.68 17.51 0.28
CA PRO A 110 -13.43 18.74 1.00
C PRO A 110 -12.30 18.58 2.02
N GLU A 111 -11.48 19.63 2.13
CA GLU A 111 -10.52 19.81 3.22
C GLU A 111 -11.30 20.26 4.47
N ASP A 112 -11.07 19.59 5.61
CA ASP A 112 -11.68 19.97 6.89
C ASP A 112 -10.97 21.20 7.50
N GLU A 113 -11.48 21.68 8.63
CA GLU A 113 -10.93 22.85 9.34
C GLU A 113 -9.47 22.70 9.79
N ASN A 114 -8.97 21.46 9.88
CA ASN A 114 -7.59 21.15 10.28
C ASN A 114 -6.68 20.90 9.08
N GLY A 115 -7.18 21.08 7.85
CA GLY A 115 -6.42 20.83 6.64
C GLY A 115 -6.37 19.35 6.23
N MET A 116 -7.18 18.50 6.86
CA MET A 116 -7.24 17.07 6.55
C MET A 116 -8.20 16.83 5.40
N ILE A 117 -7.74 16.04 4.43
CA ILE A 117 -8.56 15.53 3.33
C ILE A 117 -8.87 14.07 3.67
N ALA A 118 -10.14 13.73 3.84
CA ALA A 118 -10.54 12.39 4.29
C ALA A 118 -10.22 11.31 3.24
N TYR A 119 -10.33 11.66 1.97
CA TYR A 119 -10.05 10.77 0.83
C TYR A 119 -9.16 11.50 -0.19
N PRO A 120 -7.88 11.74 0.16
CA PRO A 120 -6.98 12.44 -0.73
C PRO A 120 -6.74 11.60 -1.98
N MET A 121 -6.46 12.26 -3.10
CA MET A 121 -6.05 11.54 -4.29
C MET A 121 -4.70 10.87 -4.06
N GLY A 122 -4.62 9.59 -4.39
CA GLY A 122 -3.42 8.76 -4.24
C GLY A 122 -2.91 8.26 -5.59
N ILE A 123 -1.61 7.95 -5.65
CA ILE A 123 -1.00 7.23 -6.76
C ILE A 123 -0.61 5.85 -6.24
N GLU A 124 -1.23 4.80 -6.79
CA GLU A 124 -0.96 3.41 -6.45
C GLU A 124 -0.46 2.65 -7.66
N MET A 125 0.80 2.19 -7.58
CA MET A 125 1.42 1.34 -8.58
C MET A 125 1.71 -0.03 -7.93
N ALA A 126 1.20 -1.09 -8.55
CA ALA A 126 1.32 -2.46 -8.06
C ALA A 126 2.70 -3.08 -8.34
#